data_AF-X1TG71-F1
#
_entry.id   AF-X1TG71-F1
#
_cell.length_a   1.000
_cell.length_b   1.000
_cell.length_c   1.000
_cell.angle_alpha   90.00
_cell.angle_beta   90.00
_cell.angle_gamma   90.00
#
_symmetry.space_group_name_H-M   'P 1'
#
loop_
_entity.id
_entity.type
_entity.pdbx_description
1 polymer ?
#
loop_
_entity_poly.entity_id
_entity_poly.type
_entity_poly.pdbx_seq_one_letter_code
_entity_poly.pdbx_strand_id
1 'polypeptide(L)'
;MSDNKFLKRLFQAYYQEKQKQIPAVSSLKFREFGFIPWEKQIMIRHIGFDSQKNLLNYLIDRGPKHVYSSGSLYLQPEVPDMESKKYQGCDLIIDIDVDHFYTPCKDEHDLWYCNNCGVKGTGMIEKCSKCEKSKITKVTWICDKCLDVAKNEIKKLIYDFLIPDFGTDEKDMRIAFSGHRGYH
;
A
#
# COMPACT_ATOMS: atom_id res chain seq x y z
N MET A 1 23.94 16.43 -8.17
CA MET A 1 23.43 15.32 -7.34
C MET A 1 22.13 14.87 -7.97
N SER A 2 21.92 13.59 -8.30
CA SER A 2 20.67 13.17 -8.95
C SER A 2 19.48 13.28 -8.00
N ASP A 3 18.29 13.55 -8.54
CA ASP A 3 17.04 13.66 -7.76
C ASP A 3 16.81 12.44 -6.87
N ASN A 4 17.05 11.23 -7.39
CA ASN A 4 16.96 10.00 -6.62
C ASN A 4 17.94 9.96 -5.44
N LYS A 5 19.16 10.47 -5.59
CA LYS A 5 20.14 10.53 -4.49
C LYS A 5 19.72 11.54 -3.42
N PHE A 6 19.08 12.63 -3.83
CA PHE A 6 18.53 13.63 -2.90
C PHE A 6 17.34 13.07 -2.12
N LEU A 7 16.36 12.50 -2.81
CA LEU A 7 15.17 11.87 -2.21
C LEU A 7 15.55 10.72 -1.27
N LYS A 8 16.52 9.88 -1.66
CA LYS A 8 17.06 8.83 -0.79
C LYS A 8 17.59 9.39 0.52
N ARG A 9 18.39 10.46 0.48
CA ARG A 9 18.92 11.09 1.71
C ARG A 9 17.83 11.72 2.57
N LEU A 10 16.79 12.30 1.96
CA LEU A 10 15.63 12.77 2.71
C LEU A 10 14.91 11.62 3.43
N PHE A 11 14.75 10.47 2.78
CA PHE A 11 14.13 9.29 3.40
C PHE A 11 15.00 8.70 4.51
N GLN A 12 16.33 8.63 4.32
CA GLN A 12 17.26 8.23 5.38
C GLN A 12 17.13 9.14 6.61
N ALA A 13 17.10 10.47 6.39
CA ALA A 13 16.91 11.45 7.45
C ALA A 13 15.54 11.28 8.15
N TYR A 14 14.47 11.06 7.38
CA TYR A 14 13.14 10.79 7.92
C TYR A 14 13.12 9.55 8.81
N TYR A 15 13.66 8.41 8.33
CA TYR A 15 13.73 7.19 9.13
C TYR A 15 14.57 7.37 10.39
N GLN A 16 15.64 8.17 10.34
CA GLN A 16 16.48 8.47 11.49
C GLN A 16 15.77 9.35 12.53
N GLU A 17 15.13 10.43 12.08
CA GLU A 17 14.44 11.39 12.93
C GLU A 17 13.18 10.77 13.55
N LYS A 18 12.41 10.04 12.76
CA LYS A 18 11.13 9.43 13.17
C LYS A 18 11.26 7.99 13.64
N GLN A 19 12.47 7.47 13.90
CA GLN A 19 12.69 6.07 14.30
C GLN A 19 11.80 5.59 15.45
N LYS A 20 11.47 6.48 16.41
CA LYS A 20 10.62 6.17 17.57
C LYS A 20 9.13 6.10 17.23
N GLN A 21 8.72 6.69 16.11
CA GLN A 21 7.33 6.70 15.62
C GLN A 21 7.06 5.57 14.62
N ILE A 22 8.10 4.92 14.10
CA ILE A 22 7.95 3.77 13.22
C ILE A 22 7.37 2.62 14.04
N PRO A 23 6.19 2.09 13.66
CA PRO A 23 5.52 1.06 14.45
C PRO A 23 6.35 -0.23 14.49
N ALA A 24 6.25 -0.94 15.62
CA ALA A 24 6.77 -2.29 15.72
C ALA A 24 5.94 -3.24 14.86
N VAL A 25 6.60 -4.15 14.16
CA VAL A 25 5.93 -5.17 13.35
C VAL A 25 5.64 -6.39 14.24
N SER A 26 4.38 -6.84 14.30
CA SER A 26 4.02 -8.06 15.03
C SER A 26 4.71 -9.27 14.41
N SER A 27 5.14 -10.23 15.22
CA SER A 27 5.80 -11.47 14.74
C SER A 27 6.98 -11.20 13.78
N LEU A 28 7.69 -10.09 13.95
CA LEU A 28 8.73 -9.58 13.03
C LEU A 28 9.71 -10.65 12.55
N LYS A 29 10.15 -11.54 13.45
CA LYS A 29 11.11 -12.62 13.15
C LYS A 29 10.61 -13.65 12.14
N PHE A 30 9.30 -13.74 11.96
CA PHE A 30 8.65 -14.70 11.08
C PHE A 30 8.12 -14.04 9.79
N ARG A 31 8.33 -12.74 9.61
CA ARG A 31 7.87 -12.02 8.40
C ARG A 31 8.99 -11.85 7.40
N GLU A 32 8.64 -12.03 6.13
CA GLU A 32 9.47 -11.59 5.01
C GLU A 32 9.24 -10.10 4.78
N PHE A 33 10.31 -9.38 4.50
CA PHE A 33 10.28 -7.98 4.10
C PHE A 33 10.65 -7.80 2.64
N GLY A 34 9.95 -6.87 1.99
CA GLY A 34 10.17 -6.44 0.63
C GLY A 34 10.49 -4.95 0.57
N PHE A 35 11.45 -4.56 -0.28
CA PHE A 35 11.89 -3.17 -0.40
C PHE A 35 12.04 -2.77 -1.87
N ILE A 36 11.60 -1.56 -2.22
CA ILE A 36 11.91 -0.96 -3.53
C ILE A 36 12.91 0.18 -3.31
N PRO A 37 14.13 0.08 -3.85
CA PRO A 37 15.14 1.12 -3.73
C PRO A 37 14.87 2.30 -4.70
N TRP A 38 15.60 3.40 -4.55
CA TRP A 38 15.47 4.57 -5.44
C TRP A 38 16.15 4.37 -6.79
N GLU A 39 17.17 3.51 -6.83
CA GLU A 39 18.01 3.28 -7.99
C GLU A 39 17.37 2.32 -9.00
N LYS A 40 16.42 1.48 -8.56
CA LYS A 40 15.78 0.44 -9.38
C LYS A 40 14.32 0.27 -8.97
N GLN A 41 13.42 0.07 -9.93
CA GLN A 41 11.99 -0.21 -9.68
C GLN A 41 11.71 -1.69 -9.38
N ILE A 42 12.74 -2.47 -9.01
CA ILE A 42 12.61 -3.90 -8.73
C ILE A 42 12.52 -4.08 -7.22
N MET A 43 11.56 -4.88 -6.77
CA MET A 43 11.43 -5.25 -5.37
C MET A 43 12.53 -6.24 -4.98
N ILE A 44 13.30 -5.87 -3.95
CA ILE A 44 14.23 -6.75 -3.25
C ILE A 44 13.44 -7.48 -2.18
N ARG A 45 13.53 -8.80 -2.14
CA ARG A 45 12.71 -9.71 -1.31
C ARG A 45 13.58 -10.70 -0.56
N HIS A 46 12.95 -11.61 0.20
CA HIS A 46 13.63 -12.66 0.97
C HIS A 46 14.57 -12.09 2.03
N ILE A 47 14.11 -11.07 2.74
CA ILE A 47 14.83 -10.45 3.85
C ILE A 47 14.00 -10.66 5.11
N GLY A 48 14.58 -11.29 6.13
CA GLY A 48 14.06 -11.30 7.49
C GLY A 48 14.90 -10.41 8.41
N PHE A 49 14.32 -10.09 9.56
CA PHE A 49 15.02 -9.37 10.63
C PHE A 49 14.83 -10.13 11.93
N ASP A 50 15.84 -10.11 12.80
CA ASP A 50 15.79 -10.73 14.13
C ASP A 50 15.25 -9.76 15.20
N SER A 51 15.19 -8.46 14.90
CA SER A 51 14.85 -7.41 15.86
C SER A 51 14.38 -6.13 15.16
N GLN A 52 13.52 -5.37 15.84
CA GLN A 52 13.08 -4.05 15.38
C GLN A 52 14.27 -3.11 15.16
N LYS A 53 15.31 -3.19 16.00
CA LYS A 53 16.53 -2.38 15.87
C LYS A 53 17.24 -2.63 14.54
N ASN A 54 17.35 -3.89 14.11
CA ASN A 54 18.02 -4.23 12.85
C ASN A 54 17.19 -3.79 11.64
N LEU A 55 15.85 -3.90 11.71
CA LEU A 55 14.97 -3.31 10.70
C LEU A 55 15.16 -1.78 10.62
N LEU A 56 15.14 -1.08 11.75
CA LEU A 56 15.33 0.39 11.78
C LEU A 56 16.69 0.81 11.21
N ASN A 57 17.76 0.13 11.60
CA ASN A 57 19.10 0.38 11.06
C ASN A 57 19.13 0.18 9.54
N TYR A 58 18.46 -0.85 9.03
CA TYR A 58 18.35 -1.09 7.59
C TYR A 58 17.59 0.04 6.89
N LEU A 59 16.47 0.50 7.45
CA LEU A 59 15.70 1.63 6.89
C LEU A 59 16.52 2.92 6.84
N ILE A 60 17.26 3.22 7.92
CA ILE A 60 18.12 4.41 8.02
C ILE A 60 19.30 4.32 7.05
N ASP A 61 19.96 3.16 6.94
CA ASP A 61 21.11 2.98 6.05
C ASP A 61 20.67 2.96 4.57
N ARG A 62 19.60 2.24 4.24
CA ARG A 62 19.19 2.03 2.85
C ARG A 62 18.26 3.11 2.32
N GLY A 63 17.47 3.77 3.17
CA GLY A 63 16.47 4.77 2.77
C GLY A 63 15.55 4.29 1.65
N PRO A 64 14.92 3.10 1.74
CA PRO A 64 14.13 2.55 0.65
C PRO A 64 12.93 3.46 0.31
N LYS A 65 12.53 3.46 -0.96
CA LYS A 65 11.37 4.22 -1.46
C LYS A 65 10.06 3.60 -0.98
N HIS A 66 9.98 2.27 -1.00
CA HIS A 66 8.83 1.52 -0.50
C HIS A 66 9.30 0.38 0.41
N VAL A 67 8.52 0.10 1.45
CA VAL A 67 8.76 -0.92 2.46
C VAL A 67 7.50 -1.74 2.63
N TYR A 68 7.64 -3.07 2.61
CA TYR A 68 6.54 -4.00 2.78
C TYR A 68 6.94 -5.11 3.75
N SER A 69 5.96 -5.65 4.47
CA SER A 69 6.09 -6.91 5.20
C SER A 69 5.05 -7.90 4.68
N SER A 70 5.37 -9.19 4.68
CA SER A 70 4.40 -10.23 4.35
C SER A 70 3.26 -10.26 5.36
N GLY A 71 2.03 -10.49 4.89
CA GLY A 71 0.91 -10.91 5.73
C GLY A 71 1.05 -12.34 6.25
N SER A 72 1.88 -13.14 5.58
CA SER A 72 2.21 -14.50 6.00
C SER A 72 3.37 -14.56 6.99
N LEU A 73 3.39 -15.62 7.79
CA LEU A 73 4.44 -15.98 8.74
C LEU A 73 5.16 -17.24 8.25
N TYR A 74 6.49 -17.24 8.38
CA TYR A 74 7.40 -18.30 7.95
C TYR A 74 8.45 -18.56 9.03
N LEU A 75 8.90 -19.80 9.21
CA LEU A 75 10.03 -20.07 10.12
C LEU A 75 11.37 -19.58 9.56
N GLN A 76 11.49 -19.51 8.23
CA GLN A 76 12.72 -19.09 7.54
C GLN A 76 12.38 -18.05 6.45
N PRO A 77 12.02 -16.80 6.82
CA PRO A 77 11.50 -15.81 5.87
C PRO A 77 12.51 -15.38 4.79
N GLU A 78 13.81 -15.46 5.07
CA GLU A 78 14.91 -15.19 4.13
C GLU A 78 15.14 -16.27 3.06
N VAL A 79 14.52 -17.45 3.16
CA VAL A 79 14.72 -18.51 2.17
C VAL A 79 13.97 -18.15 0.87
N PRO A 80 14.59 -18.25 -0.32
CA PRO A 80 13.90 -17.96 -1.58
C PRO A 80 12.77 -18.94 -1.91
N ASP A 81 13.03 -20.22 -1.68
CA ASP A 81 12.11 -21.32 -1.98
C ASP A 81 10.96 -21.41 -0.97
N MET A 82 9.73 -21.52 -1.48
CA MET A 82 8.50 -21.43 -0.67
C MET A 82 8.28 -22.63 0.25
N GLU A 83 8.63 -23.84 -0.21
CA GLU A 83 8.52 -25.05 0.60
C GLU A 83 9.49 -24.97 1.80
N SER A 84 10.71 -24.52 1.51
CA SER A 84 11.76 -24.37 2.50
C SER A 84 11.52 -23.23 3.50
N LYS A 85 10.71 -22.21 3.17
CA LYS A 85 10.33 -21.15 4.12
C LYS A 85 9.57 -21.68 5.35
N LYS A 86 8.90 -22.84 5.22
CA LYS A 86 8.06 -23.45 6.26
C LYS A 86 6.97 -22.50 6.75
N TYR A 87 5.95 -22.30 5.92
CA TYR A 87 4.77 -21.48 6.23
C TYR A 87 4.12 -21.87 7.57
N GLN A 88 3.71 -20.87 8.35
CA GLN A 88 3.11 -21.04 9.68
C GLN A 88 1.67 -20.52 9.77
N GLY A 89 1.27 -19.61 8.89
CA GLY A 89 -0.03 -18.94 8.95
C GLY A 89 0.02 -17.57 8.27
N CYS A 90 -1.11 -16.88 8.24
CA CYS A 90 -1.18 -15.51 7.73
C CYS A 90 -2.23 -14.70 8.48
N ASP A 91 -2.06 -13.38 8.42
CA ASP A 91 -3.08 -12.43 8.82
C ASP A 91 -4.17 -12.37 7.75
N LEU A 92 -5.41 -12.08 8.17
CA LEU A 92 -6.45 -11.60 7.26
C LEU A 92 -6.20 -10.12 6.98
N ILE A 93 -5.87 -9.79 5.73
CA ILE A 93 -5.60 -8.42 5.29
C ILE A 93 -6.66 -8.05 4.25
N ILE A 94 -7.27 -6.88 4.42
CA ILE A 94 -8.24 -6.33 3.50
C ILE A 94 -7.68 -4.99 3.01
N ASP A 95 -7.81 -4.71 1.71
CA ASP A 95 -7.32 -3.48 1.11
C ASP A 95 -8.48 -2.76 0.42
N ILE A 96 -8.79 -1.55 0.91
CA ILE A 96 -9.84 -0.70 0.38
C ILE A 96 -9.17 0.47 -0.33
N ASP A 97 -8.97 0.31 -1.64
CA ASP A 97 -8.47 1.37 -2.52
C ASP A 97 -9.66 2.06 -3.21
N VAL A 98 -9.75 3.39 -3.05
CA VAL A 98 -10.83 4.20 -3.64
C VAL A 98 -10.83 4.10 -5.16
N ASP A 99 -9.72 3.75 -5.80
CA ASP A 99 -9.64 3.60 -7.26
C ASP A 99 -10.50 2.46 -7.79
N HIS A 100 -10.83 1.46 -6.95
CA HIS A 100 -11.58 0.27 -7.35
C HIS A 100 -13.11 0.46 -7.34
N PHE A 101 -13.63 1.57 -6.81
CA PHE A 101 -15.07 1.82 -6.80
C PHE A 101 -15.39 3.29 -7.10
N TYR A 102 -16.63 3.52 -7.51
CA TYR A 102 -17.09 4.86 -7.83
C TYR A 102 -17.21 5.71 -6.55
N THR A 103 -16.70 6.94 -6.63
CA THR A 103 -16.91 7.95 -5.61
C THR A 103 -17.33 9.25 -6.32
N PRO A 104 -18.38 9.95 -5.86
CA PRO A 104 -18.90 11.14 -6.56
C PRO A 104 -17.85 12.23 -6.80
N CYS A 105 -16.84 12.33 -5.92
CA CYS A 105 -15.71 13.26 -6.06
C CYS A 105 -14.95 13.10 -7.39
N LYS A 106 -14.89 11.87 -7.94
CA LYS A 106 -14.11 11.57 -9.15
C LYS A 106 -14.61 12.30 -10.39
N ASP A 107 -15.91 12.60 -10.46
CA ASP A 107 -16.47 13.36 -11.58
C ASP A 107 -15.99 14.82 -11.60
N GLU A 108 -15.44 15.32 -10.49
CA GLU A 108 -14.86 16.65 -10.37
C GLU A 108 -13.35 16.65 -10.70
N HIS A 109 -12.58 15.67 -10.25
CA HIS A 109 -11.11 15.73 -10.27
C HIS A 109 -10.39 14.64 -11.07
N ASP A 110 -11.02 13.51 -11.37
CA ASP A 110 -10.37 12.50 -12.21
C ASP A 110 -10.46 12.94 -13.66
N LEU A 111 -9.31 13.02 -14.31
CA LEU A 111 -9.22 13.44 -15.70
C LEU A 111 -8.99 12.23 -16.57
N TRP A 112 -9.61 12.22 -17.74
CA TRP A 112 -9.36 11.21 -18.75
C TRP A 112 -9.12 11.83 -20.12
N TYR A 113 -8.32 11.13 -20.91
CA TYR A 113 -7.98 11.50 -22.28
C TYR A 113 -8.09 10.29 -23.20
N CYS A 114 -8.81 10.43 -24.31
CA CYS A 114 -8.90 9.39 -25.32
C CYS A 114 -7.70 9.42 -26.26
N ASN A 115 -6.91 8.33 -26.27
CA ASN A 115 -5.74 8.22 -27.13
C ASN A 115 -6.07 8.09 -28.63
N ASN A 116 -7.34 7.86 -28.99
CA ASN A 116 -7.74 7.68 -30.38
C ASN A 116 -8.29 8.96 -31.04
N CYS A 117 -9.12 9.72 -30.32
CA CYS A 117 -9.77 10.91 -30.89
C CYS A 117 -9.40 12.22 -30.19
N GLY A 118 -8.57 12.16 -29.15
CA GLY A 118 -8.07 13.32 -28.43
C GLY A 118 -9.07 13.99 -27.49
N VAL A 119 -10.31 13.50 -27.40
CA VAL A 119 -11.31 14.07 -26.49
C VAL A 119 -10.91 13.82 -25.04
N LYS A 120 -11.19 14.79 -24.17
CA LYS A 120 -10.92 14.76 -22.75
C LYS A 120 -12.18 15.05 -21.95
N GLY A 121 -12.23 14.58 -20.72
CA GLY A 121 -13.33 14.84 -19.80
C GLY A 121 -12.94 14.49 -18.37
N THR A 122 -13.92 14.52 -17.48
CA THR A 122 -13.76 14.11 -16.08
C THR A 122 -14.56 12.84 -15.77
N GLY A 123 -14.27 12.23 -14.62
CA GLY A 123 -14.99 11.08 -14.09
C GLY A 123 -14.44 9.71 -14.51
N MET A 124 -15.10 8.65 -14.02
CA MET A 124 -14.74 7.26 -14.36
C MET A 124 -15.47 6.79 -15.61
N ILE A 125 -14.75 6.72 -16.73
CA ILE A 125 -15.24 6.10 -17.96
C ILE A 125 -14.48 4.82 -18.31
N GLU A 126 -15.16 3.88 -18.96
CA GLU A 126 -14.55 2.69 -19.57
C GLU A 126 -14.32 2.85 -21.08
N LYS A 127 -15.19 3.63 -21.75
CA LYS A 127 -15.16 3.87 -23.20
C LYS A 127 -15.29 5.35 -23.48
N CYS A 128 -14.61 5.79 -24.55
CA CYS A 128 -14.71 7.17 -25.02
C CYS A 128 -16.14 7.50 -25.44
N SER A 129 -16.71 8.59 -24.93
CA SER A 129 -18.04 9.09 -25.30
C SER A 129 -18.17 9.49 -26.78
N LYS A 130 -17.06 9.75 -27.48
CA LYS A 130 -17.06 10.20 -28.88
C LYS A 130 -16.78 9.10 -29.90
N CYS A 131 -15.87 8.18 -29.59
CA CYS A 131 -15.44 7.16 -30.56
C CYS A 131 -15.58 5.72 -30.06
N GLU A 132 -16.17 5.52 -28.88
CA GLU A 132 -16.50 4.23 -28.26
C GLU A 132 -15.32 3.27 -28.01
N LYS A 133 -14.09 3.71 -28.31
CA LYS A 133 -12.87 2.95 -28.04
C LYS A 133 -12.48 3.04 -26.57
N SER A 134 -11.89 1.96 -26.06
CA SER A 134 -11.49 1.76 -24.66
C SER A 134 -10.06 2.21 -24.33
N LYS A 135 -9.30 2.75 -25.31
CA LYS A 135 -7.93 3.22 -25.08
C LYS A 135 -7.91 4.62 -24.43
N ILE A 136 -8.23 4.66 -23.14
CA ILE A 136 -8.31 5.88 -22.33
C ILE A 136 -7.09 5.97 -21.39
N THR A 137 -6.42 7.12 -21.37
CA THR A 137 -5.43 7.46 -20.34
C THR A 137 -6.16 8.19 -19.21
N LYS A 138 -5.98 7.74 -17.97
CA LYS A 138 -6.60 8.33 -16.78
C LYS A 138 -5.52 8.99 -15.92
N VAL A 139 -5.84 10.16 -15.38
CA VAL A 139 -5.07 10.84 -14.34
C VAL A 139 -5.99 10.92 -13.13
N THR A 140 -5.74 10.03 -12.18
CA THR A 140 -6.52 9.94 -10.94
C THR A 140 -5.96 10.90 -9.92
N TRP A 141 -6.84 11.62 -9.24
CA TRP A 141 -6.48 12.48 -8.12
C TRP A 141 -7.24 12.01 -6.88
N ILE A 142 -6.57 11.94 -5.73
CA ILE A 142 -7.25 11.56 -4.47
C ILE A 142 -7.50 12.81 -3.65
N CYS A 143 -8.78 13.08 -3.37
CA CYS A 143 -9.20 14.14 -2.45
C CYS A 143 -9.74 13.56 -1.14
N ASP A 144 -9.92 14.43 -0.14
CA ASP A 144 -10.40 14.04 1.20
C ASP A 144 -11.78 13.36 1.14
N LYS A 145 -12.67 13.81 0.24
CA LYS A 145 -13.98 13.17 0.02
C LYS A 145 -13.83 11.70 -0.35
N CYS A 146 -12.86 11.37 -1.22
CA CYS A 146 -12.67 9.99 -1.65
C CYS A 146 -12.14 9.12 -0.51
N LEU A 147 -11.20 9.64 0.29
CA LEU A 147 -10.71 8.94 1.49
C LEU A 147 -11.81 8.75 2.54
N ASP A 148 -12.72 9.70 2.70
CA ASP A 148 -13.85 9.56 3.61
C ASP A 148 -14.84 8.47 3.16
N VAL A 149 -15.02 8.26 1.84
CA VAL A 149 -15.79 7.11 1.37
C VAL A 149 -15.08 5.79 1.74
N ALA A 150 -13.77 5.67 1.51
CA ALA A 150 -13.03 4.46 1.91
C ALA A 150 -13.12 4.20 3.42
N LYS A 151 -13.02 5.23 4.27
CA LYS A 151 -13.24 5.09 5.73
C LYS A 151 -14.63 4.54 6.04
N ASN A 152 -15.65 4.97 5.32
CA ASN A 152 -17.02 4.47 5.54
C ASN A 152 -17.15 3.00 5.11
N GLU A 153 -16.47 2.58 4.04
CA GLU A 153 -16.43 1.17 3.65
C GLU A 153 -15.72 0.29 4.71
N ILE A 154 -14.64 0.79 5.33
CA ILE A 154 -14.02 0.09 6.48
C ILE A 154 -15.02 -0.04 7.63
N LYS A 155 -15.76 1.03 7.96
CA LYS A 155 -16.75 0.97 9.04
C LYS A 155 -17.81 -0.07 8.77
N LYS A 156 -18.36 -0.14 7.55
CA LYS A 156 -19.33 -1.17 7.17
C LYS A 156 -18.72 -2.56 7.28
N LEU A 157 -17.52 -2.76 6.74
CA LEU A 157 -16.81 -4.03 6.84
C LEU A 157 -16.67 -4.50 8.30
N ILE A 158 -16.30 -3.59 9.21
CA ILE A 158 -16.11 -3.92 10.62
C ILE A 158 -17.45 -4.15 11.32
N TYR A 159 -18.34 -3.15 11.30
CA TYR A 159 -19.54 -3.11 12.13
C TYR A 159 -20.74 -3.86 11.55
N ASP A 160 -20.79 -4.05 10.23
CA ASP A 160 -21.91 -4.71 9.57
C ASP A 160 -21.57 -6.15 9.14
N PHE A 161 -20.30 -6.56 9.18
CA PHE A 161 -19.86 -7.89 8.73
C PHE A 161 -18.91 -8.60 9.70
N LEU A 162 -17.71 -8.08 9.95
CA LEU A 162 -16.70 -8.80 10.73
C LEU A 162 -17.10 -9.02 12.21
N ILE A 163 -17.67 -8.01 12.87
CA ILE A 163 -18.10 -8.14 14.26
C ILE A 163 -19.38 -8.99 14.35
N PRO A 164 -20.48 -8.69 13.62
CA PRO A 164 -21.73 -9.43 13.78
C PRO A 164 -21.65 -10.88 13.31
N ASP A 165 -20.98 -11.15 12.19
CA ASP A 165 -21.03 -12.46 11.54
C ASP A 165 -19.89 -13.38 12.00
N PHE A 166 -18.72 -12.82 12.32
CA PHE A 166 -17.53 -13.58 12.71
C PHE A 166 -17.14 -13.43 14.17
N GLY A 167 -17.82 -12.56 14.93
CA GLY A 167 -17.55 -12.36 16.37
C GLY A 167 -16.15 -11.81 16.66
N THR A 168 -15.55 -11.13 15.68
CA THR A 168 -14.22 -10.53 15.84
C THR A 168 -14.26 -9.33 16.78
N ASP A 169 -13.20 -9.11 17.56
CA ASP A 169 -13.09 -7.97 18.49
C ASP A 169 -12.33 -6.82 17.82
N GLU A 170 -12.83 -5.59 17.97
CA GLU A 170 -12.17 -4.39 17.44
C GLU A 170 -10.72 -4.25 17.90
N LYS A 171 -10.39 -4.71 19.11
CA LYS A 171 -9.03 -4.62 19.66
C LYS A 171 -8.02 -5.50 18.91
N ASP A 172 -8.50 -6.53 18.23
CA ASP A 172 -7.69 -7.48 17.46
C ASP A 172 -7.48 -7.01 16.01
N MET A 173 -8.14 -5.91 15.62
CA MET A 173 -8.00 -5.28 14.30
C MET A 173 -6.96 -4.15 14.32
N ARG A 174 -6.31 -3.95 13.18
CA ARG A 174 -5.39 -2.83 12.95
C ARG A 174 -5.76 -2.17 11.64
N ILE A 175 -6.07 -0.87 11.70
CA ILE A 175 -6.39 -0.07 10.53
C ILE A 175 -5.21 0.85 10.24
N ALA A 176 -4.78 0.89 9.00
CA ALA A 176 -3.70 1.76 8.54
C ALA A 176 -4.10 2.50 7.28
N PHE A 177 -3.79 3.79 7.21
CA PHE A 177 -3.82 4.51 5.94
C PHE A 177 -2.70 3.97 5.05
N SER A 178 -3.01 3.61 3.80
CA SER A 178 -2.04 3.04 2.85
C SER A 178 -0.93 4.01 2.44
N GLY A 179 -1.06 5.29 2.82
CA GLY A 179 -0.12 6.35 2.50
C GLY A 179 -0.47 7.08 1.20
N HIS A 180 -1.52 6.67 0.49
CA HIS A 180 -1.92 7.33 -0.74
C HIS A 180 -3.44 7.36 -0.99
N ARG A 181 -4.08 6.21 -1.24
CA ARG A 181 -5.43 6.16 -1.86
C ARG A 181 -6.47 5.38 -1.08
N GLY A 182 -6.12 4.87 0.09
CA GLY A 182 -6.99 3.91 0.75
C GLY A 182 -6.49 3.49 2.11
N TYR A 183 -7.03 2.37 2.57
CA TYR A 183 -6.75 1.84 3.89
C TYR A 183 -6.60 0.33 3.84
N HIS A 184 -5.76 -0.16 4.76
CA HIS A 184 -5.63 -1.56 5.11
C HIS A 184 -6.27 -1.80 6.48
#